data_AF-A0A6G3SJ02-F1
#
_entry.id   AF-A0A6G3SJ02-F1
#
_cell.length_a   1.000
_cell.length_b   1.000
_cell.length_c   1.000
_cell.angle_alpha   90.00
_cell.angle_beta   90.00
_cell.angle_gamma   90.00
#
_symmetry.space_group_name_H-M   'P 1'
#
loop_
_entity.id
_entity.type
_entity.pdbx_description
1 polymer ?
#
loop_
_entity_poly.entity_id
_entity_poly.type
_entity_poly.pdbx_seq_one_letter_code
_entity_poly.pdbx_strand_id
1 'polypeptide(L)'
;MNRIGVTGHRSIPAEAEAHVLAGLRAALCGLDGATHALSSLAVGADQLFADLALACGAELTAVIPSGDYEACFENDVDLARYRMLKARAVREVRLDFPHSTDEAYYAAGAYIADHCDRLLAVWDGLPARGLGGTGDIVTYARTLGRPVTVIWRDGVRRG
;
A
#
# COMPACT_ATOMS: atom_id res chain seq x y z
N MET A 1 1.50 -7.96 18.38
CA MET A 1 1.55 -8.23 16.93
C MET A 1 1.93 -6.94 16.24
N ASN A 2 2.70 -7.02 15.15
CA ASN A 2 3.21 -5.84 14.45
C ASN A 2 2.71 -5.85 13.01
N ARG A 3 1.50 -5.32 12.80
CA ARG A 3 0.83 -5.25 11.50
C ARG A 3 1.03 -3.87 10.91
N ILE A 4 1.57 -3.82 9.70
CA ILE A 4 1.88 -2.58 9.02
C ILE A 4 1.11 -2.56 7.71
N GLY A 5 0.24 -1.57 7.56
CA GLY A 5 -0.44 -1.29 6.31
C GLY A 5 0.36 -0.31 5.45
N VAL A 6 0.12 -0.34 4.15
CA VAL A 6 0.57 0.71 3.23
C VAL A 6 -0.61 1.33 2.48
N THR A 7 -0.47 2.61 2.18
CA THR A 7 -1.23 3.30 1.12
C THR A 7 -0.27 4.23 0.39
N GLY A 8 -0.42 4.41 -0.92
CA GLY A 8 0.48 5.30 -1.62
C GLY A 8 0.19 5.53 -3.09
N HIS A 9 0.96 6.45 -3.67
CA HIS A 9 0.84 6.81 -5.08
C HIS A 9 1.28 5.68 -6.01
N ARG A 10 0.55 5.56 -7.14
CA ARG A 10 0.90 4.62 -8.22
C ARG A 10 2.12 5.05 -9.03
N SER A 11 2.35 6.35 -9.10
CA SER A 11 3.54 6.95 -9.73
C SER A 11 4.29 7.77 -8.69
N ILE A 12 5.58 7.46 -8.54
CA ILE A 12 6.50 8.15 -7.64
C ILE A 12 7.55 8.84 -8.52
N PRO A 13 7.73 10.16 -8.44
CA PRO A 13 8.76 10.86 -9.19
C PRO A 13 10.16 10.32 -8.86
N ALA A 14 11.03 10.23 -9.85
CA ALA A 14 12.41 9.75 -9.67
C ALA A 14 13.18 10.52 -8.58
N GLU A 15 12.91 11.83 -8.44
CA GLU A 15 13.50 12.69 -7.41
C GLU A 15 13.04 12.38 -5.98
N ALA A 16 11.93 11.66 -5.80
CA ALA A 16 11.40 11.20 -4.52
C ALA A 16 11.68 9.71 -4.26
N GLU A 17 11.98 8.92 -5.29
CA GLU A 17 12.10 7.46 -5.18
C GLU A 17 13.13 7.01 -4.14
N ALA A 18 14.35 7.59 -4.16
CA ALA A 18 15.39 7.26 -3.20
C ALA A 18 14.98 7.58 -1.75
N HIS A 19 14.26 8.69 -1.55
CA HIS A 19 13.73 9.06 -0.23
C HIS A 19 12.63 8.10 0.23
N VAL A 20 11.70 7.74 -0.67
CA VAL A 20 10.63 6.79 -0.38
C VAL A 20 11.20 5.43 0.00
N LEU A 21 12.16 4.92 -0.77
CA LEU A 21 12.83 3.65 -0.48
C LEU A 21 13.54 3.67 0.87
N ALA A 22 14.28 4.74 1.17
CA ALA A 22 14.96 4.89 2.45
C ALA A 22 13.96 4.95 3.62
N GLY A 23 12.87 5.70 3.48
CA GLY A 23 11.83 5.83 4.50
C GLY A 23 11.08 4.52 4.75
N LEU A 24 10.69 3.81 3.69
CA LEU A 24 10.04 2.50 3.80
C LEU A 24 10.97 1.49 4.46
N ARG A 25 12.25 1.45 4.06
CA ARG A 25 13.24 0.56 4.64
C ARG A 25 13.46 0.86 6.12
N ALA A 26 13.59 2.12 6.51
CA ALA A 26 13.73 2.51 7.92
C ALA A 26 12.49 2.18 8.76
N ALA A 27 11.29 2.27 8.16
CA ALA A 27 10.06 1.89 8.83
C ALA A 27 9.94 0.37 9.01
N LEU A 28 10.40 -0.42 8.04
CA LEU A 28 10.24 -1.88 8.02
C LEU A 28 11.39 -2.65 8.71
N CYS A 29 12.63 -2.18 8.56
CA CYS A 29 13.80 -2.86 9.10
C CYS A 29 14.17 -2.23 10.46
N GLY A 30 14.20 -3.07 11.51
CA GLY A 30 14.31 -2.65 12.92
C GLY A 30 13.17 -3.16 13.82
N LEU A 31 12.30 -4.00 13.26
CA LEU A 31 11.19 -4.62 13.97
C LEU A 31 11.61 -6.01 14.44
N ASP A 32 11.69 -6.19 15.76
CA ASP A 32 11.96 -7.49 16.37
C ASP A 32 10.75 -8.41 16.23
N GLY A 33 10.88 -9.48 15.43
CA GLY A 33 9.87 -10.55 15.31
C GLY A 33 8.71 -10.29 14.34
N ALA A 34 7.93 -11.36 14.12
CA ALA A 34 6.89 -11.57 13.10
C ALA A 34 6.08 -10.32 12.70
N THR A 35 6.61 -9.56 11.75
CA THR A 35 5.93 -8.41 11.15
C THR A 35 5.00 -8.91 10.05
N HIS A 36 3.79 -8.38 10.02
CA HIS A 36 2.80 -8.70 9.01
C HIS A 36 2.53 -7.45 8.17
N ALA A 37 2.82 -7.53 6.88
CA ALA A 37 2.61 -6.46 5.92
C ALA A 37 1.26 -6.64 5.22
N LEU A 38 0.45 -5.59 5.16
CA LEU A 38 -0.83 -5.56 4.47
C LEU A 38 -0.73 -4.57 3.30
N SER A 39 -1.01 -5.04 2.08
CA SER A 39 -0.91 -4.24 0.86
C SER A 39 -1.92 -4.70 -0.18
N SER A 40 -2.42 -3.77 -1.00
CA SER A 40 -3.26 -4.11 -2.14
C SER A 40 -2.45 -4.48 -3.38
N LEU A 41 -1.11 -4.34 -3.32
CA LEU A 41 -0.15 -4.67 -4.38
C LEU A 41 -0.37 -3.87 -5.68
N ALA A 42 -1.01 -2.71 -5.57
CA ALA A 42 -1.14 -1.76 -6.66
C ALA A 42 0.25 -1.33 -7.17
N VAL A 43 0.35 -0.95 -8.44
CA VAL A 43 1.60 -0.42 -9.02
C VAL A 43 2.11 0.75 -8.15
N GLY A 44 3.44 0.88 -8.04
CA GLY A 44 4.09 1.97 -7.30
C GLY A 44 4.33 1.63 -5.84
N ALA A 45 3.84 2.47 -4.93
CA ALA A 45 4.16 2.41 -3.49
C ALA A 45 3.85 1.05 -2.85
N ASP A 46 2.70 0.45 -3.18
CA ASP A 46 2.26 -0.83 -2.62
C ASP A 46 3.21 -1.98 -2.96
N GLN A 47 3.73 -2.02 -4.19
CA GLN A 47 4.71 -3.02 -4.63
C GLN A 47 6.10 -2.77 -4.03
N LEU A 48 6.56 -1.51 -3.96
CA LEU A 48 7.81 -1.16 -3.29
C LEU A 48 7.80 -1.56 -1.80
N PHE A 49 6.69 -1.30 -1.12
CA PHE A 49 6.47 -1.71 0.26
C PHE A 49 6.49 -3.24 0.40
N ALA A 50 5.77 -3.96 -0.47
CA ALA A 50 5.71 -5.42 -0.40
C ALA A 50 7.09 -6.07 -0.61
N ASP A 51 7.86 -5.59 -1.59
CA ASP A 51 9.24 -6.07 -1.84
C ASP A 51 10.14 -5.86 -0.61
N LEU A 52 10.13 -4.65 -0.04
CA LEU A 52 10.93 -4.33 1.14
C LEU A 52 10.49 -5.11 2.38
N ALA A 53 9.17 -5.27 2.58
CA ALA A 53 8.64 -6.01 3.71
C ALA A 53 9.07 -7.48 3.65
N LEU A 54 8.93 -8.11 2.48
CA LEU A 54 9.39 -9.48 2.26
C LEU A 54 10.92 -9.60 2.43
N ALA A 55 11.69 -8.60 1.99
CA ALA A 55 13.15 -8.58 2.17
C ALA A 55 13.59 -8.41 3.64
N CYS A 56 12.82 -7.66 4.45
CA CYS A 56 13.03 -7.58 5.91
C CYS A 56 12.42 -8.81 6.66
N GLY A 57 11.90 -9.82 5.95
CA GLY A 57 11.39 -11.07 6.55
C GLY A 57 9.95 -11.02 7.07
N ALA A 58 9.16 -10.02 6.66
CA ALA A 58 7.75 -9.93 7.03
C ALA A 58 6.88 -10.94 6.25
N GLU A 59 5.81 -11.38 6.88
CA GLU A 59 4.72 -12.11 6.22
C GLU A 59 3.81 -11.12 5.48
N LEU A 60 3.52 -11.38 4.20
CA LEU A 60 2.68 -10.53 3.38
C LEU A 60 1.24 -11.05 3.33
N THR A 61 0.28 -10.17 3.58
CA THR A 61 -1.15 -10.35 3.29
C THR A 61 -1.53 -9.47 2.10
N ALA A 62 -1.99 -10.10 1.01
CA ALA A 62 -2.51 -9.40 -0.15
C ALA A 62 -4.01 -9.09 0.05
N VAL A 63 -4.39 -7.81 -0.02
CA VAL A 63 -5.79 -7.36 0.06
C VAL A 63 -6.29 -7.03 -1.34
N ILE A 64 -7.16 -7.86 -1.89
CA ILE A 64 -7.63 -7.75 -3.27
C ILE A 64 -8.96 -6.99 -3.26
N PRO A 65 -9.03 -5.81 -3.91
CA PRO A 65 -10.20 -4.93 -3.85
C PRO A 65 -11.44 -5.54 -4.53
N SER A 66 -11.25 -6.29 -5.62
CA SER A 66 -12.33 -6.73 -6.49
C SER A 66 -11.99 -8.00 -7.30
N GLY A 67 -13.02 -8.62 -7.89
CA GLY A 67 -12.89 -9.81 -8.73
C GLY A 67 -12.15 -9.59 -10.05
N ASP A 68 -12.28 -8.41 -10.65
CA ASP A 68 -11.65 -8.03 -11.93
C ASP A 68 -10.32 -7.28 -11.77
N TYR A 69 -9.75 -7.23 -10.56
CA TYR A 69 -8.58 -6.39 -10.25
C TYR A 69 -7.37 -6.63 -11.17
N GLU A 70 -7.09 -7.88 -11.57
CA GLU A 70 -6.00 -8.20 -12.50
C GLU A 70 -6.21 -7.58 -13.89
N ALA A 71 -7.45 -7.36 -14.31
CA ALA A 71 -7.78 -6.75 -15.59
C ALA A 71 -7.55 -5.22 -15.61
N CYS A 72 -7.31 -4.60 -14.44
CA CYS A 72 -7.04 -3.17 -14.32
C CYS A 72 -5.55 -2.81 -14.46
N PHE A 73 -4.66 -3.79 -14.63
CA PHE A 73 -3.25 -3.54 -14.89
C PHE A 73 -3.03 -3.18 -16.36
N GLU A 74 -2.36 -2.06 -16.62
CA GLU A 74 -2.24 -1.48 -17.98
C GLU A 74 -1.31 -2.27 -18.91
N ASN A 75 -0.39 -3.05 -18.36
CA ASN A 75 0.58 -3.81 -19.13
C ASN A 75 0.97 -5.13 -18.44
N ASP A 76 1.50 -6.07 -19.22
CA ASP A 76 1.87 -7.41 -18.75
C ASP A 76 3.01 -7.40 -17.72
N VAL A 77 3.87 -6.38 -17.73
CA VAL A 77 4.99 -6.27 -16.79
C VAL A 77 4.47 -5.99 -15.38
N ASP A 78 3.56 -5.02 -15.26
CA ASP A 78 2.95 -4.66 -13.97
C ASP A 78 2.06 -5.79 -13.45
N LEU A 79 1.31 -6.47 -14.34
CA LEU A 79 0.51 -7.64 -13.98
C LEU A 79 1.39 -8.81 -13.52
N ALA A 80 2.49 -9.10 -14.21
CA ALA A 80 3.44 -10.14 -13.82
C ALA A 80 4.05 -9.84 -12.45
N ARG A 81 4.40 -8.57 -12.19
CA ARG A 81 4.92 -8.14 -10.88
C ARG A 81 3.89 -8.30 -9.77
N TYR A 82 2.64 -7.90 -10.00
CA TYR A 82 1.54 -8.14 -9.07
C TYR A 82 1.39 -9.63 -8.75
N ARG A 83 1.34 -10.49 -9.78
CA ARG A 83 1.20 -11.94 -9.61
C ARG A 83 2.36 -12.56 -8.84
N MET A 84 3.59 -12.13 -9.13
CA MET A 84 4.79 -12.58 -8.40
C MET A 84 4.69 -12.25 -6.91
N LEU A 85 4.31 -11.02 -6.56
CA LEU A 85 4.16 -10.59 -5.17
C LEU A 85 3.01 -11.32 -4.46
N LYS A 86 1.86 -11.42 -5.13
CA LYS A 86 0.69 -12.17 -4.65
C LYS A 86 1.03 -13.63 -4.36
N ALA A 87 1.81 -14.30 -5.22
CA ALA A 87 2.25 -15.67 -5.00
C ALA A 87 3.18 -15.85 -3.78
N ARG A 88 3.80 -14.77 -3.31
CA ARG A 88 4.63 -14.76 -2.08
C ARG A 88 3.84 -14.37 -0.83
N ALA A 89 2.59 -13.94 -0.97
CA ALA A 89 1.74 -13.63 0.17
C ALA A 89 1.35 -14.93 0.88
N VAL A 90 1.46 -14.94 2.21
CA VAL A 90 1.02 -16.09 3.04
C VAL A 90 -0.49 -16.11 3.23
N ARG A 91 -1.15 -14.98 2.98
CA ARG A 91 -2.60 -14.81 3.09
C ARG A 91 -3.11 -13.91 1.98
N GLU A 92 -4.29 -14.25 1.50
CA GLU A 92 -5.07 -13.43 0.58
C GLU A 92 -6.41 -13.08 1.22
N VAL A 93 -6.81 -11.81 1.11
CA VAL A 93 -8.11 -11.30 1.54
C VAL A 93 -8.79 -10.74 0.31
N ARG A 94 -9.89 -11.34 -0.13
CA ARG A 94 -10.70 -10.82 -1.22
C ARG A 94 -11.90 -10.09 -0.65
N LEU A 95 -12.11 -8.86 -1.10
CA LEU A 95 -13.34 -8.14 -0.79
C LEU A 95 -14.44 -8.51 -1.78
N ASP A 96 -15.69 -8.39 -1.33
CA ASP A 96 -16.88 -8.79 -2.10
C ASP A 96 -17.33 -7.67 -3.05
N PHE A 97 -16.42 -7.25 -3.93
CA PHE A 97 -16.72 -6.34 -5.03
C PHE A 97 -16.49 -7.05 -6.37
N PRO A 98 -17.48 -7.10 -7.27
CA PRO A 98 -17.30 -7.71 -8.58
C PRO A 98 -16.36 -6.88 -9.47
N HIS A 99 -16.35 -5.56 -9.29
CA HIS A 99 -15.66 -4.61 -10.15
C HIS A 99 -14.74 -3.65 -9.38
N SER A 100 -13.68 -3.22 -10.03
CA SER A 100 -12.65 -2.31 -9.51
C SER A 100 -13.11 -0.85 -9.53
N THR A 101 -14.17 -0.55 -8.78
CA THR A 101 -14.67 0.82 -8.60
C THR A 101 -13.89 1.58 -7.54
N ASP A 102 -14.09 2.89 -7.47
CA ASP A 102 -13.50 3.74 -6.44
C ASP A 102 -13.91 3.28 -5.03
N GLU A 103 -15.13 2.77 -4.84
CA GLU A 103 -15.60 2.18 -3.59
C GLU A 103 -14.85 0.90 -3.23
N ALA A 104 -14.53 0.04 -4.22
CA ALA A 104 -13.76 -1.18 -3.99
C ALA A 104 -12.33 -0.85 -3.54
N TYR A 105 -11.71 0.16 -4.16
CA TYR A 105 -10.39 0.66 -3.75
C TYR A 105 -10.41 1.30 -2.36
N TYR A 106 -11.43 2.11 -2.07
CA TYR A 106 -11.63 2.67 -0.74
C TYR A 106 -11.79 1.57 0.31
N ALA A 107 -12.63 0.57 0.05
CA ALA A 107 -12.87 -0.55 0.96
C ALA A 107 -11.60 -1.36 1.24
N ALA A 108 -10.74 -1.58 0.22
CA ALA A 108 -9.45 -2.24 0.41
C ALA A 108 -8.50 -1.42 1.29
N GLY A 109 -8.39 -0.11 1.04
CA GLY A 109 -7.58 0.78 1.87
C GLY A 109 -8.12 0.89 3.32
N ALA A 110 -9.43 0.94 3.48
CA ALA A 110 -10.10 0.96 4.78
C ALA A 110 -9.84 -0.36 5.53
N TYR A 111 -9.99 -1.50 4.87
CA TYR A 111 -9.66 -2.80 5.44
C TYR A 111 -8.21 -2.85 5.93
N ILE A 112 -7.25 -2.36 5.14
CA ILE A 112 -5.84 -2.28 5.56
C ILE A 112 -5.69 -1.40 6.81
N ALA A 113 -6.32 -0.22 6.83
CA ALA A 113 -6.28 0.70 7.97
C ALA A 113 -6.88 0.09 9.24
N ASP A 114 -8.01 -0.62 9.14
CA ASP A 114 -8.67 -1.31 10.25
C ASP A 114 -7.84 -2.46 10.84
N HIS A 115 -7.06 -3.14 10.00
CA HIS A 115 -6.34 -4.36 10.37
C HIS A 115 -4.85 -4.17 10.60
N CYS A 116 -4.34 -2.93 10.52
CA CYS A 116 -2.96 -2.59 10.84
C CYS A 116 -2.84 -1.90 12.20
N ASP A 117 -1.67 -2.04 12.82
CA ASP A 117 -1.33 -1.33 14.05
C ASP A 117 -0.74 0.06 13.74
N ARG A 118 -0.18 0.23 12.53
CA ARG A 118 0.25 1.51 11.94
C ARG A 118 0.19 1.48 10.42
N LEU A 119 0.00 2.65 9.81
CA LEU A 119 -0.08 2.84 8.36
C LEU A 119 1.11 3.65 7.85
N LEU A 120 1.78 3.15 6.80
CA LEU A 120 2.76 3.92 6.04
C LEU A 120 2.08 4.55 4.83
N ALA A 121 2.24 5.86 4.67
CA ALA A 121 1.62 6.62 3.60
C ALA A 121 2.68 7.22 2.66
N VAL A 122 2.85 6.65 1.47
CA VAL A 122 3.69 7.24 0.42
C VAL A 122 2.86 8.29 -0.32
N TRP A 123 2.83 9.49 0.26
CA TRP A 123 1.79 10.47 -0.01
C TRP A 123 2.31 11.91 0.06
N ASP A 124 1.95 12.71 -0.93
CA ASP A 124 2.38 14.09 -1.14
C ASP A 124 1.65 15.13 -0.28
N GLY A 125 0.82 14.70 0.68
CA GLY A 125 0.07 15.60 1.53
C GLY A 125 -1.19 16.21 0.89
N LEU A 126 -1.46 15.93 -0.39
CA LEU A 126 -2.58 16.50 -1.13
C LEU A 126 -3.85 15.64 -1.04
N PRO A 127 -5.05 16.24 -1.09
CA PRO A 127 -6.31 15.49 -1.18
C PRO A 127 -6.31 14.46 -2.31
N ALA A 128 -7.13 13.41 -2.16
CA ALA A 128 -7.32 12.43 -3.22
C ALA A 128 -7.95 13.10 -4.46
N ARG A 129 -7.59 12.60 -5.66
CA ARG A 129 -8.21 13.08 -6.94
C ARG A 129 -9.60 12.47 -7.17
N GLY A 130 -9.98 11.45 -6.40
CA GLY A 130 -11.23 10.70 -6.43
C GLY A 130 -11.33 9.82 -5.19
N LEU A 131 -12.49 9.19 -4.97
CA LEU A 131 -12.73 8.36 -3.80
C LEU A 131 -11.76 7.16 -3.76
N GLY A 132 -11.24 6.84 -2.58
CA GLY A 132 -10.34 5.69 -2.42
C GLY A 132 -8.89 5.98 -2.78
N GLY A 133 -8.56 7.23 -3.08
CA GLY A 133 -7.16 7.65 -3.22
C GLY A 133 -6.42 7.69 -1.88
N THR A 134 -5.09 7.80 -1.95
CA THR A 134 -4.19 7.79 -0.79
C THR A 134 -4.59 8.75 0.33
N GLY A 135 -5.03 9.97 -0.03
CA GLY A 135 -5.44 10.99 0.94
C GLY A 135 -6.69 10.60 1.75
N ASP A 136 -7.61 9.85 1.14
CA ASP A 136 -8.83 9.38 1.82
C ASP A 136 -8.48 8.32 2.86
N ILE A 137 -7.60 7.39 2.50
CA ILE A 137 -7.16 6.32 3.41
C ILE A 137 -6.32 6.89 4.56
N VAL A 138 -5.46 7.88 4.28
CA VAL A 138 -4.73 8.61 5.34
C VAL A 138 -5.71 9.30 6.30
N THR A 139 -6.73 9.96 5.76
CA THR A 139 -7.76 10.63 6.57
C THR A 139 -8.51 9.61 7.42
N TYR A 140 -8.99 8.53 6.80
CA TYR A 140 -9.69 7.44 7.46
C TYR A 140 -8.87 6.82 8.60
N ALA A 141 -7.62 6.43 8.33
CA ALA A 141 -6.73 5.86 9.34
C ALA A 141 -6.50 6.81 10.53
N ARG A 142 -6.36 8.11 10.27
CA ARG A 142 -6.26 9.13 11.33
C ARG A 142 -7.56 9.23 12.14
N THR A 143 -8.73 9.16 11.52
CA THR A 143 -10.01 9.16 12.26
C THR A 143 -10.17 7.94 13.17
N LEU A 144 -9.60 6.80 12.79
CA LEU A 144 -9.53 5.59 13.62
C LEU A 144 -8.48 5.69 14.74
N GLY A 145 -7.72 6.78 14.83
CA GLY A 145 -6.60 6.93 15.75
C GLY A 145 -5.40 6.03 15.42
N ARG A 146 -5.27 5.56 14.17
CA ARG A 146 -4.09 4.77 13.75
C ARG A 146 -2.90 5.70 13.54
N PRO A 147 -1.71 5.35 14.06
CA PRO A 147 -0.48 6.06 13.70
C PRO A 147 -0.23 6.00 12.20
N VAL A 148 -0.10 7.17 11.57
CA VAL A 148 0.24 7.29 10.14
C VAL A 148 1.62 7.93 9.99
N THR A 149 2.55 7.21 9.36
CA THR A 149 3.86 7.73 8.99
C THR A 149 3.84 8.12 7.52
N VAL A 150 3.92 9.42 7.23
CA VAL A 150 4.01 9.93 5.86
C VAL A 150 5.46 9.83 5.39
N ILE A 151 5.66 9.22 4.23
CA ILE A 151 6.96 9.04 3.58
C ILE A 151 6.90 9.78 2.25
N TRP A 152 7.28 11.05 2.28
CA TRP A 152 7.34 11.89 1.09
C TRP A 152 8.30 13.05 1.34
N ARG A 153 8.92 13.51 0.26
CA ARG A 153 9.85 14.64 0.34
C ARG A 153 9.09 15.96 0.21
N ASP A 154 9.27 16.86 1.17
CA ASP A 154 8.69 18.19 1.12
C ASP A 154 9.05 18.92 -0.17
N GLY A 155 8.06 19.57 -0.78
CA GLY A 155 8.22 20.34 -2.02
C GLY A 155 8.16 19.53 -3.32
N VAL A 156 8.19 18.19 -3.27
CA VAL A 156 8.03 17.35 -4.46
C VAL A 156 6.54 17.16 -4.76
N ARG A 157 6.13 17.42 -6.01
CA ARG A 157 4.76 17.19 -6.47
C ARG A 157 4.61 15.77 -7.00
N ARG A 158 3.46 15.14 -6.75
CA ARG A 158 3.07 13.92 -7.49
C ARG A 158 2.85 14.25 -8.96
N GLY A 159 3.19 13.29 -9.84
CA GLY A 159 2.98 13.37 -11.29
C GLY A 159 1.52 13.48 -11.72
#